data_AF-A0A1X7VE92-F1
#
_entry.id   AF-A0A1X7VE92-F1
#
_cell.length_a   1.000
_cell.length_b   1.000
_cell.length_c   1.000
_cell.angle_alpha   90.00
_cell.angle_beta   90.00
_cell.angle_gamma   90.00
#
_symmetry.space_group_name_H-M   'P 1'
#
loop_
_entity.id
_entity.type
_entity.pdbx_description
1 polymer ?
#
loop_
_entity_poly.entity_id
_entity_poly.type
_entity_poly.pdbx_seq_one_letter_code
_entity_poly.pdbx_strand_id
1 'polypeptide(L)'
;MDKRDPRFKSIKRSTRKVYSDLRKKGVSAHVKHAPTITTEEEKLLKDKMILDVDTPKGLLKKICCLKGGEDRRSLKPSQFFRLKTSPSYHYIKNGSKNKSGALQAENKEVVIQAVPENVPQHLIYLFHLFLSKVPEYAILKDVFYLHPKSTASLNPEGKWYHSVLVGKNKLSNMVKEMSIEAGFSELKTNYSLRATGATVLFSAGVI
;
A
#
# COMPACT_ATOMS: atom_id res chain seq x y z
N MET A 1 -26.21 -16.41 25.59
CA MET A 1 -27.10 -16.03 24.48
C MET A 1 -26.39 -16.26 23.15
N ASP A 2 -27.02 -16.97 22.21
CA ASP A 2 -26.46 -17.34 20.90
C ASP A 2 -26.63 -16.19 19.87
N LYS A 3 -25.65 -16.01 18.98
CA LYS A 3 -25.67 -15.06 17.85
C LYS A 3 -26.80 -15.34 16.84
N ARG A 4 -27.42 -16.52 16.91
CA ARG A 4 -28.57 -16.92 16.09
C ARG A 4 -29.92 -16.51 16.66
N ASP A 5 -29.98 -16.00 17.90
CA ASP A 5 -31.22 -15.56 18.55
C ASP A 5 -31.87 -14.39 17.76
N PRO A 6 -33.14 -14.52 17.32
CA PRO A 6 -33.87 -13.46 16.62
C PRO A 6 -33.93 -12.13 17.39
N ARG A 7 -33.96 -12.19 18.72
CA ARG A 7 -33.97 -10.99 19.59
C ARG A 7 -32.65 -10.24 19.48
N PHE A 8 -31.53 -10.94 19.35
CA PHE A 8 -30.21 -10.33 19.14
C PHE A 8 -30.11 -9.64 17.78
N LYS A 9 -30.70 -10.22 16.73
CA LYS A 9 -30.81 -9.58 15.40
C LYS A 9 -31.66 -8.31 15.43
N SER A 10 -32.79 -8.35 16.14
CA SER A 10 -33.68 -7.21 16.34
C SER A 10 -32.96 -6.05 17.05
N ILE A 11 -32.32 -6.33 18.19
CA ILE A 11 -31.54 -5.35 18.96
C ILE A 11 -30.46 -4.71 18.09
N LYS A 12 -29.68 -5.51 17.35
CA LYS A 12 -28.59 -5.03 16.48
C LYS A 12 -29.09 -4.13 15.35
N ARG A 13 -30.29 -4.40 14.81
CA ARG A 13 -30.92 -3.59 13.76
C ARG A 13 -31.39 -2.25 14.34
N SER A 14 -32.02 -2.28 15.51
CA SER A 14 -32.47 -1.08 16.23
C SER A 14 -31.29 -0.20 16.62
N THR A 15 -30.20 -0.76 17.16
CA THR A 15 -28.99 0.03 17.49
C THR A 15 -28.39 0.68 16.26
N ARG A 16 -28.26 -0.04 15.14
CA ARG A 16 -27.76 0.53 13.88
C ARG A 16 -28.63 1.68 13.36
N LYS A 17 -29.95 1.54 13.47
CA LYS A 17 -30.91 2.60 13.10
C LYS A 17 -30.71 3.84 13.97
N VAL A 18 -30.64 3.67 15.28
CA VAL A 18 -30.35 4.76 16.23
C VAL A 18 -29.01 5.43 15.93
N TYR A 19 -27.94 4.67 15.68
CA TYR A 19 -26.64 5.23 15.28
C TYR A 19 -26.71 6.01 13.96
N SER A 20 -27.47 5.52 12.98
CA SER A 20 -27.67 6.22 11.71
C SER A 20 -28.46 7.51 11.89
N ASP A 21 -29.49 7.50 12.74
CA ASP A 21 -30.33 8.68 12.99
C ASP A 21 -29.57 9.73 13.81
N LEU A 22 -28.74 9.32 14.77
CA LEU A 22 -27.82 10.21 15.49
C LEU A 22 -26.79 10.86 14.56
N ARG A 23 -26.23 10.11 13.60
CA ARG A 23 -25.35 10.67 12.56
C ARG A 23 -26.07 11.70 11.69
N LYS A 24 -27.31 11.43 11.27
CA LYS A 24 -28.12 12.37 10.48
C LYS A 24 -28.44 13.65 11.23
N LYS A 25 -28.58 13.58 12.56
CA LYS A 25 -28.82 14.72 13.45
C LYS A 25 -27.55 15.52 13.78
N GLY A 26 -26.42 15.25 13.12
CA GLY A 26 -25.16 15.96 13.38
C GLY A 26 -24.50 15.60 14.72
N VAL A 27 -25.03 14.62 15.45
CA VAL A 27 -24.39 14.04 16.65
C VAL A 27 -23.33 13.05 16.17
N SER A 28 -22.33 13.59 15.50
CA SER A 28 -21.18 12.84 15.01
C SER A 28 -20.03 12.95 16.00
N ALA A 29 -19.43 11.82 16.36
CA ALA A 29 -18.05 11.81 16.79
C ALA A 29 -17.23 12.57 15.76
N HIS A 30 -16.49 13.62 16.18
CA HIS A 30 -15.61 14.35 15.29
C HIS A 30 -14.76 13.36 14.48
N VAL A 31 -14.99 13.31 13.17
CA VAL A 31 -14.21 12.43 12.29
C VAL A 31 -12.84 13.07 12.18
N LYS A 32 -11.90 12.60 13.00
CA LYS A 32 -10.49 12.95 12.84
C LYS A 32 -10.03 12.33 11.52
N HIS A 33 -9.89 13.16 10.49
CA HIS A 33 -9.25 12.75 9.24
C HIS A 33 -7.80 12.38 9.52
N ALA A 34 -7.26 11.41 8.77
CA ALA A 34 -5.82 11.16 8.87
C ALA A 34 -5.07 12.41 8.43
N PRO A 35 -3.99 12.79 9.14
CA PRO A 35 -3.12 13.84 8.66
C PRO A 35 -2.47 13.39 7.36
N THR A 36 -2.46 14.25 6.34
CA THR A 36 -1.75 14.00 5.09
C THR A 36 -0.23 14.14 5.30
N ILE A 37 0.54 13.59 4.37
CA ILE A 37 1.98 13.84 4.25
C ILE A 37 2.14 15.19 3.55
N THR A 38 2.96 16.08 4.10
CA THR A 38 3.21 17.40 3.52
C THR A 38 4.46 17.40 2.63
N THR A 39 4.63 18.44 1.81
CA THR A 39 5.80 18.62 0.93
C THR A 39 7.12 18.69 1.71
N GLU A 40 7.10 19.21 2.93
CA GLU A 40 8.26 19.28 3.82
C GLU A 40 8.63 17.90 4.36
N GLU A 41 7.62 17.13 4.77
CA GLU A 41 7.78 15.74 5.22
C GLU A 41 8.29 14.84 4.08
N GLU A 42 7.79 15.07 2.87
CA GLU A 42 8.29 14.49 1.62
C GLU A 42 9.77 14.79 1.39
N LYS A 43 10.17 16.06 1.53
CA LYS A 43 11.56 16.48 1.42
C LYS A 43 12.43 15.77 2.45
N LEU A 44 11.96 15.64 3.70
CA LEU A 44 12.67 14.89 4.74
C LEU A 44 12.88 13.42 4.38
N LEU A 45 11.87 12.76 3.80
CA LEU A 45 12.00 11.37 3.34
C LEU A 45 13.07 11.21 2.26
N LYS A 46 13.19 12.20 1.38
CA LYS A 46 14.20 12.25 0.31
C LYS A 46 15.59 12.55 0.86
N ASP A 47 15.74 13.63 1.62
CA ASP A 47 17.01 14.12 2.15
C ASP A 47 17.67 13.10 3.09
N LYS A 48 16.86 12.34 3.85
CA LYS A 48 17.35 11.27 4.74
C LYS A 48 17.48 9.91 4.04
N MET A 49 17.29 9.84 2.73
CA MET A 49 17.42 8.61 1.93
C MET A 49 16.55 7.44 2.43
N ILE A 50 15.40 7.75 3.07
CA ILE A 50 14.49 6.76 3.66
C ILE A 50 13.86 5.86 2.59
N LEU A 51 13.67 6.42 1.40
CA LEU A 51 13.06 5.82 0.22
C LEU A 51 14.09 5.54 -0.89
N ASP A 52 15.36 5.39 -0.53
CA ASP A 52 16.44 5.15 -1.50
C ASP A 52 16.26 3.81 -2.23
N VAL A 53 16.05 3.91 -3.54
CA VAL A 53 15.75 2.79 -4.44
C VAL A 53 16.97 1.92 -4.73
N ASP A 54 18.17 2.41 -4.40
CA ASP A 54 19.42 1.65 -4.52
C ASP A 54 19.67 0.74 -3.31
N THR A 55 18.83 0.84 -2.27
CA THR A 55 18.87 -0.04 -1.11
C THR A 55 17.69 -1.02 -1.10
N PRO A 56 17.87 -2.27 -0.61
CA PRO A 56 16.76 -3.22 -0.47
C PRO A 56 15.61 -2.68 0.39
N LYS A 57 15.94 -1.98 1.48
CA LYS A 57 14.97 -1.43 2.43
C LYS A 57 14.22 -0.24 1.85
N GLY A 58 14.92 0.69 1.19
CA GLY A 58 14.30 1.88 0.61
C GLY A 58 13.41 1.54 -0.59
N LEU A 59 13.85 0.64 -1.48
CA LEU A 59 13.03 0.14 -2.58
C LEU A 59 11.73 -0.53 -2.07
N LEU A 60 11.82 -1.36 -1.04
CA LEU A 60 10.63 -1.98 -0.42
C LEU A 60 9.66 -0.94 0.15
N LYS A 61 10.17 0.07 0.87
CA LYS A 61 9.37 1.15 1.43
C LYS A 61 8.66 1.94 0.33
N LYS A 62 9.38 2.29 -0.75
CA LYS A 62 8.86 2.98 -1.93
C LYS A 62 7.69 2.19 -2.54
N ILE A 63 7.90 0.91 -2.85
CA ILE A 63 6.87 0.00 -3.39
C ILE A 63 5.66 -0.15 -2.46
N CYS A 64 5.89 -0.25 -1.15
CA CYS A 64 4.82 -0.34 -0.16
C CYS A 64 3.98 0.96 -0.10
N CYS A 65 4.62 2.11 -0.26
CA CYS A 65 3.94 3.40 -0.27
C CYS A 65 3.01 3.54 -1.49
N LEU A 66 3.50 3.15 -2.66
CA LEU A 66 2.77 3.25 -3.93
C LEU A 66 1.45 2.45 -3.94
N LYS A 67 1.34 1.42 -3.09
CA LYS A 67 0.14 0.61 -2.93
C LYS A 67 -0.51 0.88 -1.57
N GLY A 68 -1.10 2.06 -1.41
CA GLY A 68 -1.91 2.49 -0.26
C GLY A 68 -3.19 1.69 0.04
N GLY A 69 -3.25 0.37 -0.10
CA GLY A 69 -4.48 -0.44 0.05
C GLY A 69 -4.59 -1.22 1.36
N GLU A 70 -5.78 -1.76 1.64
CA GLU A 70 -6.08 -2.58 2.84
C GLU A 70 -5.60 -4.04 2.68
N ASP A 71 -5.35 -4.45 1.44
CA ASP A 71 -4.92 -5.79 1.06
C ASP A 71 -3.47 -5.82 0.56
N ARG A 72 -2.56 -5.17 1.28
CA ARG A 72 -1.11 -5.21 0.97
C ARG A 72 -0.54 -6.63 1.05
N ARG A 73 -1.04 -7.48 1.96
CA ARG A 73 -0.48 -8.84 2.13
C ARG A 73 -0.80 -9.78 0.97
N SER A 74 -1.97 -9.59 0.34
CA SER A 74 -2.41 -10.46 -0.75
C SER A 74 -1.91 -9.99 -2.12
N LEU A 75 -1.04 -8.98 -2.15
CA LEU A 75 -0.40 -8.56 -3.37
C LEU A 75 0.48 -9.70 -3.88
N LYS A 76 0.42 -9.94 -5.18
CA LYS A 76 0.99 -11.09 -5.86
C LYS A 76 1.75 -10.62 -7.10
N PRO A 77 2.95 -11.13 -7.41
CA PRO A 77 3.64 -10.83 -8.65
C PRO A 77 2.75 -11.06 -9.88
N SER A 78 1.93 -12.11 -9.89
CA SER A 78 1.00 -12.43 -10.98
C SER A 78 -0.10 -11.38 -11.25
N GLN A 79 -0.38 -10.48 -10.31
CA GLN A 79 -1.34 -9.39 -10.54
C GLN A 79 -0.81 -8.31 -11.47
N PHE A 80 0.48 -8.36 -11.81
CA PHE A 80 1.18 -7.38 -12.59
C PHE A 80 1.62 -7.97 -13.93
N PHE A 81 1.20 -7.36 -15.03
CA PHE A 81 1.57 -7.83 -16.37
C PHE A 81 1.59 -6.67 -17.36
N ARG A 82 2.28 -6.89 -18.48
CA ARG A 82 2.33 -5.96 -19.60
C ARG A 82 1.64 -6.59 -20.80
N LEU A 83 0.78 -5.84 -21.47
CA LEU A 83 0.26 -6.24 -22.76
C LEU A 83 1.34 -5.99 -23.82
N LYS A 84 1.59 -6.96 -24.71
CA LYS A 84 2.60 -6.85 -25.78
C LYS A 84 2.37 -5.63 -26.69
N THR A 85 1.14 -5.15 -26.75
CA THR A 85 0.68 -4.08 -27.64
C THR A 85 0.82 -2.67 -27.07
N SER A 86 1.25 -2.51 -25.81
CA SER A 86 1.27 -1.20 -25.14
C SER A 86 2.48 -0.99 -24.21
N PRO A 87 2.99 0.25 -24.06
CA PRO A 87 3.92 0.61 -22.99
C PRO A 87 3.29 0.61 -21.60
N SER A 88 1.96 0.45 -21.48
CA SER A 88 1.25 0.44 -20.19
C SER A 88 1.46 -0.85 -19.40
N TYR A 89 1.52 -0.70 -18.09
CA TYR A 89 1.55 -1.81 -17.15
C TYR A 89 0.17 -2.00 -16.54
N HIS A 90 -0.29 -3.23 -16.48
CA HIS A 90 -1.62 -3.60 -16.03
C HIS A 90 -1.51 -4.22 -14.65
N TYR A 91 -2.44 -3.83 -13.78
CA TYR A 91 -2.54 -4.34 -12.43
C TYR A 91 -3.97 -4.79 -12.13
N ILE A 92 -4.15 -6.06 -11.77
CA ILE A 92 -5.43 -6.58 -11.30
C ILE A 92 -5.54 -6.33 -9.81
N LYS A 93 -6.36 -5.34 -9.42
CA LYS A 93 -6.72 -5.09 -8.04
C LYS A 93 -7.83 -6.04 -7.62
N ASN A 94 -7.57 -6.85 -6.60
CA ASN A 94 -8.62 -7.68 -6.02
C ASN A 94 -9.72 -6.82 -5.39
N GLY A 95 -10.98 -7.19 -5.63
CA GLY A 95 -12.12 -6.53 -5.02
C GLY A 95 -12.14 -6.76 -3.51
N SER A 96 -12.29 -5.68 -2.72
CA SER A 96 -12.42 -5.76 -1.27
C SER A 96 -13.90 -5.78 -0.85
N LYS A 97 -14.27 -6.74 0.01
CA LYS A 97 -15.62 -6.91 0.58
C LYS A 97 -15.91 -5.89 1.69
N ASN A 98 -15.86 -4.59 1.38
CA ASN A 98 -16.17 -3.54 2.36
C ASN A 98 -17.59 -2.95 2.18
N LYS A 99 -18.40 -3.43 1.23
CA LYS A 99 -19.83 -3.08 1.14
C LYS A 99 -20.66 -4.14 1.85
N SER A 100 -21.18 -3.82 3.04
CA SER A 100 -22.17 -4.66 3.71
C SER A 100 -23.39 -4.87 2.80
N GLY A 101 -23.50 -6.06 2.20
CA GLY A 101 -24.63 -6.44 1.33
C GLY A 101 -24.30 -6.60 -0.16
N ALA A 102 -23.07 -6.35 -0.62
CA ALA A 102 -22.70 -6.64 -2.00
C ALA A 102 -22.25 -8.10 -2.17
N LEU A 103 -22.80 -8.77 -3.20
CA LEU A 103 -22.22 -9.98 -3.79
C LEU A 103 -20.75 -9.70 -4.15
N GLN A 104 -19.94 -10.77 -4.20
CA GLN A 104 -18.48 -10.75 -4.29
C GLN A 104 -17.91 -9.54 -5.05
N ALA A 105 -17.03 -8.78 -4.38
CA ALA A 105 -16.41 -7.63 -5.01
C ALA A 105 -15.57 -8.10 -6.21
N GLU A 106 -15.92 -7.65 -7.41
CA GLU A 106 -15.21 -7.98 -8.63
C GLU A 106 -13.79 -7.41 -8.63
N ASN A 107 -12.88 -8.12 -9.30
CA ASN A 107 -11.54 -7.63 -9.55
C ASN A 107 -11.60 -6.43 -10.49
N LYS A 108 -10.83 -5.38 -10.18
CA LYS A 108 -10.73 -4.18 -11.00
C LYS A 108 -9.36 -4.14 -11.68
N GLU A 109 -9.36 -4.07 -13.00
CA GLU A 109 -8.14 -3.77 -13.75
C GLU A 109 -7.81 -2.28 -13.60
N VAL A 110 -6.53 -2.01 -13.34
CA VAL A 110 -5.97 -0.66 -13.25
C VAL A 110 -4.83 -0.57 -14.25
N VAL A 111 -4.96 0.34 -15.20
CA VAL A 111 -3.91 0.65 -16.16
C VAL A 111 -2.98 1.70 -15.55
N ILE A 112 -1.70 1.38 -15.51
CA ILE A 112 -0.62 2.28 -15.09
C ILE A 112 0.09 2.70 -16.37
N GLN A 113 -0.02 3.98 -16.72
CA GLN A 113 0.70 4.55 -17.84
C GLN A 113 2.14 4.87 -17.47
N ALA A 114 3.03 4.73 -18.44
CA ALA A 114 4.40 5.15 -18.27
C ALA A 114 4.48 6.69 -18.24
N VAL A 115 5.23 7.25 -17.29
CA VAL A 115 5.66 8.65 -17.28
C VAL A 115 7.19 8.65 -17.40
N PRO A 116 7.72 8.64 -18.64
CA PRO A 116 9.16 8.48 -18.90
C PRO A 116 10.02 9.56 -18.24
N GLU A 117 9.47 10.76 -18.05
CA GLU A 117 10.15 11.92 -17.48
C GLU A 117 10.48 11.73 -15.99
N ASN A 118 9.83 10.76 -15.33
CA ASN A 118 9.98 10.48 -13.90
C ASN A 118 10.90 9.29 -13.60
N VAL A 119 11.76 8.85 -14.52
CA VAL A 119 12.77 7.81 -14.23
C VAL A 119 13.87 8.39 -13.32
N PRO A 120 14.30 7.68 -12.25
CA PRO A 120 13.96 6.32 -11.84
C PRO A 120 12.75 6.19 -10.90
N GLN A 121 12.10 7.29 -10.53
CA GLN A 121 10.96 7.26 -9.59
C GLN A 121 9.70 6.65 -10.20
N HIS A 122 9.68 6.39 -11.49
CA HIS A 122 8.53 5.89 -12.23
C HIS A 122 8.08 4.47 -11.80
N LEU A 123 6.76 4.24 -11.66
CA LEU A 123 6.14 3.11 -10.96
C LEU A 123 6.43 1.79 -11.69
N ILE A 124 6.38 1.83 -13.02
CA ILE A 124 6.70 0.67 -13.85
C ILE A 124 8.17 0.30 -13.66
N TYR A 125 9.08 1.30 -13.65
CA TYR A 125 10.50 1.08 -13.41
C TYR A 125 10.74 0.47 -12.03
N LEU A 126 10.13 1.03 -10.99
CA LEU A 126 10.24 0.52 -9.62
C LEU A 126 9.72 -0.91 -9.48
N PHE A 127 8.60 -1.25 -10.12
CA PHE A 127 8.10 -2.63 -10.10
C PHE A 127 9.07 -3.59 -10.81
N HIS A 128 9.62 -3.20 -11.96
CA HIS A 128 10.61 -4.02 -12.67
C HIS A 128 11.88 -4.22 -11.83
N LEU A 129 12.40 -3.15 -11.24
CA LEU A 129 13.54 -3.21 -10.34
C LEU A 129 13.23 -4.10 -9.13
N PHE A 130 12.07 -3.94 -8.50
CA PHE A 130 11.66 -4.78 -7.38
C PHE A 130 11.63 -6.26 -7.77
N LEU A 131 10.91 -6.61 -8.84
CA LEU A 131 10.74 -8.00 -9.27
C LEU A 131 12.05 -8.63 -9.73
N SER A 132 12.97 -7.89 -10.36
CA SER A 132 14.28 -8.42 -10.76
C SER A 132 15.15 -8.81 -9.56
N LYS A 133 14.99 -8.10 -8.43
CA LYS A 133 15.73 -8.37 -7.19
C LYS A 133 15.07 -9.40 -6.27
N VAL A 134 13.84 -9.84 -6.58
CA VAL A 134 13.14 -10.90 -5.84
C VAL A 134 13.71 -12.29 -6.21
N PRO A 135 13.93 -13.19 -5.23
CA PRO A 135 14.33 -14.57 -5.50
C PRO A 135 13.31 -15.32 -6.34
N GLU A 136 13.78 -16.15 -7.27
CA GLU A 136 12.93 -16.89 -8.21
C GLU A 136 11.88 -17.77 -7.51
N TYR A 137 12.26 -18.42 -6.41
CA TYR A 137 11.32 -19.20 -5.59
C TYR A 137 10.10 -18.38 -5.14
N ALA A 138 10.28 -17.12 -4.78
CA ALA A 138 9.17 -16.27 -4.35
C ALA A 138 8.27 -15.87 -5.52
N ILE A 139 8.83 -15.69 -6.73
CA ILE A 139 8.05 -15.50 -7.96
C ILE A 139 7.20 -16.75 -8.22
N LEU A 140 7.78 -17.94 -8.15
CA LEU A 140 7.07 -19.21 -8.35
C LEU A 140 5.96 -19.44 -7.31
N LYS A 141 6.16 -19.00 -6.07
CA LYS A 141 5.16 -19.07 -4.99
C LYS A 141 4.18 -17.88 -4.99
N ASP A 142 4.30 -16.98 -5.96
CA ASP A 142 3.44 -15.81 -6.11
C ASP A 142 3.40 -14.94 -4.84
N VAL A 143 4.58 -14.76 -4.23
CA VAL A 143 4.79 -14.01 -3.00
C VAL A 143 5.44 -12.67 -3.32
N PHE A 144 4.81 -11.57 -2.88
CA PHE A 144 5.27 -10.22 -3.22
C PHE A 144 6.16 -9.58 -2.16
N TYR A 145 5.65 -9.29 -0.96
CA TYR A 145 6.42 -8.54 0.05
C TYR A 145 7.36 -9.44 0.85
N LEU A 146 8.66 -9.28 0.61
CA LEU A 146 9.73 -10.06 1.22
C LEU A 146 10.63 -9.20 2.13
N HIS A 147 11.25 -9.84 3.12
CA HIS A 147 12.21 -9.19 4.00
C HIS A 147 13.44 -8.74 3.18
N PRO A 148 13.80 -7.45 3.27
CA PRO A 148 14.99 -6.94 2.60
C PRO A 148 16.23 -7.46 3.30
N LYS A 149 17.29 -7.73 2.52
CA LYS A 149 18.65 -7.90 3.05
C LYS A 149 19.16 -6.58 3.62
N SER A 150 20.16 -6.65 4.50
CA SER A 150 20.78 -5.46 5.09
C SER A 150 21.47 -4.58 4.05
N THR A 151 22.07 -5.18 3.02
CA THR A 151 22.81 -4.49 1.96
C THR A 151 22.36 -4.95 0.58
N ALA A 152 22.50 -4.06 -0.39
CA ALA A 152 22.34 -4.41 -1.80
C ALA A 152 23.44 -5.41 -2.21
N SER A 153 23.10 -6.31 -3.13
CA SER A 153 24.09 -7.18 -3.74
C SER A 153 25.06 -6.37 -4.61
N LEU A 154 26.36 -6.65 -4.49
CA LEU A 154 27.39 -6.12 -5.40
C LEU A 154 27.25 -6.66 -6.83
N ASN A 155 26.69 -7.88 -6.98
CA ASN A 155 26.31 -8.42 -8.28
C ASN A 155 25.00 -7.76 -8.75
N PRO A 156 24.95 -7.17 -9.97
CA PRO A 156 23.73 -6.60 -10.55
C PRO A 156 22.53 -7.56 -10.60
N GLU A 157 22.77 -8.86 -10.81
CA GLU A 157 21.72 -9.90 -10.84
C GLU A 157 21.38 -10.45 -9.45
N GLY A 158 22.13 -10.03 -8.43
CA GLY A 158 21.99 -10.56 -7.09
C GLY A 158 20.70 -10.10 -6.42
N LYS A 159 20.08 -11.04 -5.70
CA LYS A 159 18.78 -10.85 -5.05
C LYS A 159 18.91 -10.01 -3.79
N TRP A 160 18.02 -9.04 -3.63
CA TRP A 160 18.01 -8.09 -2.50
C TRP A 160 17.09 -8.52 -1.37
N TYR A 161 16.28 -9.55 -1.57
CA TYR A 161 15.30 -10.01 -0.59
C TYR A 161 15.60 -11.44 -0.15
N HIS A 162 15.27 -11.74 1.10
CA HIS A 162 15.21 -13.10 1.60
C HIS A 162 13.90 -13.77 1.16
N SER A 163 13.87 -15.11 1.09
CA SER A 163 12.65 -15.88 0.85
C SER A 163 11.74 -15.94 2.10
N VAL A 164 11.60 -14.81 2.81
CA VAL A 164 10.83 -14.67 4.06
C VAL A 164 9.83 -13.53 3.89
N LEU A 165 8.56 -13.80 4.16
CA LEU A 165 7.46 -12.84 4.04
C LEU A 165 7.57 -11.71 5.08
N VAL A 166 7.32 -10.48 4.65
CA VAL A 166 7.13 -9.38 5.60
C VAL A 166 5.82 -9.58 6.38
N GLY A 167 5.91 -9.55 7.71
CA GLY A 167 4.74 -9.68 8.58
C GLY A 167 3.71 -8.57 8.39
N LYS A 168 2.42 -8.90 8.59
CA LYS A 168 1.30 -7.94 8.47
C LYS A 168 1.52 -6.67 9.30
N ASN A 169 1.98 -6.82 10.54
CA ASN A 169 2.19 -5.67 11.44
C ASN A 169 3.31 -4.76 10.92
N LYS A 170 4.36 -5.35 10.34
CA LYS A 170 5.47 -4.59 9.75
C LYS A 170 5.00 -3.79 8.54
N LEU A 171 4.22 -4.40 7.63
CA LEU A 171 3.59 -3.67 6.51
C LEU A 171 2.60 -2.60 6.99
N SER A 172 1.85 -2.89 8.06
CA SER A 172 0.88 -1.95 8.65
C SER A 172 1.55 -0.74 9.30
N ASN A 173 2.74 -0.93 9.85
CA ASN A 173 3.51 0.10 10.56
C ASN A 173 4.55 0.78 9.67
N MET A 174 4.70 0.39 8.41
CA MET A 174 5.80 0.86 7.56
C MET A 174 5.88 2.38 7.42
N VAL A 175 4.75 3.05 7.17
CA VAL A 175 4.72 4.53 7.10
C VAL A 175 5.03 5.17 8.45
N LYS A 176 4.58 4.55 9.56
CA LYS A 176 4.91 5.02 10.91
C LYS A 176 6.40 4.93 11.19
N GLU A 177 7.03 3.81 10.82
CA GLU A 177 8.48 3.62 10.95
C GLU A 177 9.24 4.63 10.09
N MET A 178 8.78 4.90 8.87
CA MET A 178 9.35 5.94 8.01
C MET A 178 9.23 7.33 8.64
N SER A 179 8.09 7.69 9.25
CA SER A 179 7.93 8.97 9.94
C SER A 179 8.90 9.13 11.10
N ILE A 180 9.14 8.06 11.87
CA ILE A 180 10.13 8.07 12.96
C ILE A 180 11.54 8.25 12.39
N GLU A 181 11.91 7.47 11.37
CA GLU A 181 13.23 7.52 10.73
C GLU A 181 13.49 8.90 10.09
N ALA A 182 12.46 9.49 9.49
CA ALA A 182 12.52 10.82 8.90
C ALA A 182 12.44 11.96 9.93
N GLY A 183 12.03 11.69 11.16
CA GLY A 183 11.89 12.69 12.22
C GLY A 183 10.71 13.64 12.00
N PHE A 184 9.57 13.10 11.55
CA PHE A 184 8.35 13.90 11.42
C PHE A 184 7.86 14.38 12.80
N SER A 185 7.30 15.58 12.84
CA SER A 185 6.69 16.13 14.06
C SER A 185 5.45 15.34 14.50
N GLU A 186 4.69 14.81 13.53
CA GLU A 186 3.55 13.92 13.76
C GLU A 186 3.76 12.56 13.07
N LEU A 187 3.45 11.48 13.77
CA LEU A 187 3.54 10.14 13.20
C LEU A 187 2.45 9.90 12.15
N LYS A 188 2.87 9.61 10.92
CA LYS A 188 1.95 9.24 9.84
C LYS A 188 1.72 7.74 9.85
N THR A 189 0.59 7.35 9.28
CA THR A 189 0.23 5.94 9.12
C THR A 189 -0.06 5.63 7.67
N ASN A 190 -0.31 4.35 7.36
CA ASN A 190 -0.76 3.98 6.02
C ASN A 190 -2.05 4.71 5.61
N TYR A 191 -2.88 5.14 6.57
CA TYR A 191 -4.08 5.92 6.29
C TYR A 191 -3.75 7.36 5.89
N SER A 192 -2.67 7.95 6.43
CA SER A 192 -2.12 9.24 5.99
C SER A 192 -1.73 9.21 4.52
N LEU A 193 -1.00 8.18 4.11
CA LEU A 193 -0.58 8.02 2.72
C LEU A 193 -1.76 7.84 1.75
N ARG A 194 -2.84 7.18 2.21
CA ARG A 194 -4.10 7.10 1.47
C ARG A 194 -4.74 8.47 1.31
N ALA A 195 -4.78 9.26 2.39
CA ALA A 195 -5.36 10.59 2.40
C ALA A 195 -4.61 11.57 1.49
N THR A 196 -3.27 11.49 1.43
CA THR A 196 -2.46 12.30 0.51
C THR A 196 -2.65 11.92 -0.96
N GLY A 197 -3.05 10.66 -1.22
CA GLY A 197 -3.10 10.10 -2.56
C GLY A 197 -1.71 9.70 -3.05
N ALA A 198 -1.36 8.42 -2.87
CA ALA A 198 -0.08 7.86 -3.34
C ALA A 198 0.24 8.17 -4.82
N THR A 199 -0.79 8.37 -5.65
CA THR A 199 -0.65 8.75 -7.07
C THR A 199 -0.20 10.20 -7.25
N VAL A 200 -0.62 11.14 -6.40
CA VAL A 200 -0.22 12.57 -6.48
C VAL A 200 1.24 12.73 -6.11
N LEU A 201 1.66 12.09 -5.01
CA LEU A 201 3.06 12.04 -4.54
C LEU A 201 4.01 11.43 -5.57
N PHE A 202 3.49 10.46 -6.32
CA PHE A 202 4.22 9.77 -7.36
C PHE A 202 4.33 10.60 -8.65
N SER A 203 3.25 11.27 -9.07
CA SER A 203 3.28 12.18 -10.23
C SER A 203 4.28 13.33 -10.02
N ALA A 204 4.50 13.75 -8.77
CA ALA A 204 5.52 14.73 -8.40
C ALA A 204 6.97 14.17 -8.35
N GLY A 205 7.17 12.87 -8.59
CA GLY A 205 8.50 12.23 -8.53
C GLY A 205 9.07 12.08 -7.12
N VAL A 206 8.21 12.14 -6.08
CA VAL A 206 8.64 12.21 -4.68
C VAL A 206 8.57 10.85 -3.98
N ILE A 207 7.49 10.08 -4.17
CA ILE A 207 7.28 8.71 -3.64
C ILE A 207 7.07 7.72 -4.79
#